data_AF-A0A852U9Q7-F1
#
_entry.id   AF-A0A852U9Q7-F1
#
_cell.length_a   1.000
_cell.length_b   1.000
_cell.length_c   1.000
_cell.angle_alpha   90.00
_cell.angle_beta   90.00
_cell.angle_gamma   90.00
#
_symmetry.space_group_name_H-M   'P 1'
#
loop_
_entity.id
_entity.type
_entity.pdbx_description
1 polymer ?
#
loop_
_entity_poly.entity_id
_entity_poly.type
_entity_poly.pdbx_seq_one_letter_code
_entity_poly.pdbx_strand_id
1 'polypeptide(L)'
;MSTESTTRPRPLRSPTPDTILGLVLTAIAAFFLVYTFELSAQAAAWPRAVLALLAVLGVAIAVRGIRSGSAPAAGDGAAPARDDDGAAPSEQGEWERGVLRRPALTLGVVVVYVGLLEVIGFLPATALYLLGHLWFGGVRDWRVFAGVVVGLIAFIHLLFAYELNVPLPTGLLFE
;
A
#
# COMPACT_ATOMS: atom_id res chain seq x y z
N MET A 1 37.93 40.89 -34.02
CA MET A 1 37.74 39.67 -34.82
C MET A 1 36.97 38.68 -33.96
N SER A 2 35.70 38.49 -34.34
CA SER A 2 34.74 37.41 -34.05
C SER A 2 34.75 36.67 -32.69
N THR A 3 33.70 37.00 -31.92
CA THR A 3 32.75 36.11 -31.20
C THR A 3 33.04 34.60 -31.15
N GLU A 4 33.14 34.05 -29.94
CA GLU A 4 32.79 32.65 -29.68
C GLU A 4 31.90 32.55 -28.44
N SER A 5 30.60 32.73 -28.64
CA SER A 5 29.56 32.39 -27.67
C SER A 5 29.46 30.87 -27.61
N THR A 6 30.17 30.25 -26.67
CA THR A 6 30.02 28.82 -26.34
C THR A 6 28.64 28.60 -25.70
N THR A 7 27.64 28.33 -26.52
CA THR A 7 26.33 27.88 -26.08
C THR A 7 26.46 26.44 -25.59
N ARG A 8 26.70 26.22 -24.29
CA ARG A 8 26.65 24.88 -23.72
C ARG A 8 25.24 24.31 -23.91
N PRO A 9 25.08 23.10 -24.47
CA PRO A 9 23.77 22.45 -24.54
C PRO A 9 23.22 22.28 -23.13
N ARG A 10 21.98 22.72 -22.92
CA ARG A 10 21.26 22.58 -21.66
C ARG A 10 21.10 21.09 -21.37
N PRO A 11 21.63 20.54 -20.25
CA PRO A 11 21.46 19.13 -19.96
C PRO A 11 19.96 18.81 -19.86
N LEU A 12 19.50 17.85 -20.65
CA LEU A 12 18.14 17.33 -20.57
C LEU A 12 17.96 16.77 -19.15
N ARG A 13 17.14 17.44 -18.33
CA ARG A 13 16.82 16.95 -16.99
C ARG A 13 16.03 15.66 -17.15
N SER A 14 16.62 14.53 -16.74
CA SER A 14 15.88 13.29 -16.60
C SER A 14 14.83 13.46 -15.50
N PRO A 15 13.59 12.99 -15.69
CA PRO A 15 12.57 13.04 -14.65
C PRO A 15 13.07 12.34 -13.37
N THR A 16 12.91 12.98 -12.21
CA THR A 16 13.22 12.33 -10.93
C THR A 16 12.20 11.22 -10.65
N PRO A 17 12.58 10.15 -9.91
CA PRO A 17 11.65 9.09 -9.52
C PRO A 17 10.35 9.61 -8.89
N ASP A 18 10.43 10.68 -8.08
CA ASP A 18 9.26 11.32 -7.45
C ASP A 18 8.32 11.96 -8.47
N THR A 19 8.87 12.56 -9.52
CA THR A 19 8.07 13.16 -10.60
C THR A 19 7.37 12.07 -11.41
N ILE A 20 8.08 10.97 -11.68
CA ILE A 20 7.51 9.80 -12.38
C ILE A 20 6.39 9.18 -11.52
N LEU A 21 6.64 8.95 -10.23
CA LEU A 21 5.66 8.40 -9.29
C LEU A 21 4.41 9.29 -9.21
N GLY A 22 4.58 10.61 -9.06
CA GLY A 22 3.47 11.57 -9.02
C GLY A 22 2.66 11.55 -10.31
N LEU A 23 3.31 11.56 -11.47
CA LEU A 23 2.65 11.52 -12.77
C LEU A 23 1.86 10.22 -12.98
N VAL A 24 2.47 9.08 -12.66
CA VAL A 24 1.82 7.76 -12.77
C VAL A 24 0.62 7.69 -11.82
N LEU A 25 0.78 8.13 -10.58
CA LEU A 25 -0.29 8.12 -9.58
C LEU A 25 -1.47 9.02 -10.02
N THR A 26 -1.19 10.22 -10.56
CA THR A 26 -2.23 11.09 -11.12
C THR A 26 -2.90 10.48 -12.34
N ALA A 27 -2.16 9.83 -13.24
CA ALA A 27 -2.73 9.17 -14.41
C ALA A 27 -3.66 8.01 -14.03
N ILE A 28 -3.24 7.17 -13.08
CA ILE A 28 -4.06 6.07 -12.54
C ILE A 28 -5.31 6.64 -11.87
N ALA A 29 -5.16 7.67 -11.02
CA ALA A 29 -6.31 8.28 -10.36
C ALA A 29 -7.32 8.84 -11.36
N ALA A 30 -6.86 9.54 -12.41
CA ALA A 30 -7.72 10.07 -13.46
C ALA A 30 -8.45 8.95 -14.23
N PHE A 31 -7.75 7.88 -14.59
CA PHE A 31 -8.33 6.72 -15.27
C PHE A 31 -9.45 6.07 -14.44
N PHE A 32 -9.19 5.75 -13.17
CA PHE A 32 -10.19 5.14 -12.29
C PHE A 32 -11.37 6.07 -11.97
N LEU A 33 -11.15 7.38 -11.99
CA LEU A 33 -12.21 8.37 -11.77
C LEU A 33 -13.25 8.33 -12.90
N VAL A 34 -12.83 8.00 -14.13
CA VAL A 34 -13.76 7.79 -15.26
C VAL A 34 -14.68 6.59 -14.99
N TYR A 35 -14.15 5.45 -14.56
CA TYR A 35 -14.96 4.27 -14.23
C TYR A 35 -15.92 4.50 -13.05
N THR A 36 -15.61 5.46 -12.20
CA THR A 36 -16.46 5.82 -11.07
C THR A 36 -17.77 6.52 -11.50
N PHE A 37 -17.90 6.96 -12.75
CA PHE A 37 -19.18 7.45 -13.28
C PHE A 37 -20.17 6.32 -13.62
N GLU A 38 -19.71 5.07 -13.75
CA GLU A 38 -20.57 3.90 -14.00
C GLU A 38 -21.19 3.33 -12.71
N LEU A 39 -20.72 3.78 -11.55
CA LEU A 39 -21.21 3.35 -10.24
C LEU A 39 -22.40 4.19 -9.76
N SER A 40 -23.27 3.58 -8.94
CA SER A 40 -24.37 4.32 -8.29
C SER A 40 -23.83 5.50 -7.48
N ALA A 41 -24.62 6.58 -7.36
CA ALA A 41 -24.15 7.81 -6.70
C ALA A 41 -23.62 7.58 -5.28
N GLN A 42 -24.22 6.63 -4.55
CA GLN A 42 -23.80 6.23 -3.21
C GLN A 42 -22.50 5.40 -3.23
N ALA A 43 -22.42 4.35 -4.06
CA ALA A 43 -21.23 3.49 -4.13
C ALA A 43 -20.01 4.22 -4.71
N ALA A 44 -20.25 5.25 -5.52
CA ALA A 44 -19.22 6.06 -6.14
C ALA A 44 -18.64 7.15 -5.22
N ALA A 45 -19.32 7.51 -4.13
CA ALA A 45 -18.91 8.61 -3.26
C ALA A 45 -17.51 8.36 -2.67
N TRP A 46 -17.27 7.17 -2.14
CA TRP A 46 -16.00 6.80 -1.52
C TRP A 46 -14.84 6.65 -2.53
N PRO A 47 -15.00 5.92 -3.66
CA PRO A 47 -14.02 5.91 -4.73
C PRO A 47 -13.67 7.33 -5.23
N ARG A 48 -14.65 8.23 -5.43
CA ARG A 48 -14.37 9.61 -5.85
C ARG A 48 -13.54 10.36 -4.82
N ALA A 49 -13.86 10.23 -3.53
CA ALA A 49 -13.13 10.91 -2.47
C ALA A 49 -11.66 10.46 -2.39
N VAL A 50 -11.42 9.14 -2.43
CA VAL A 50 -10.06 8.57 -2.42
C VAL A 50 -9.30 8.95 -3.68
N LEU A 51 -9.92 8.84 -4.87
CA LEU A 51 -9.29 9.21 -6.14
C LEU A 51 -9.00 10.69 -6.24
N ALA A 52 -9.89 11.56 -5.73
CA ALA A 52 -9.64 12.99 -5.66
C ALA A 52 -8.46 13.30 -4.73
N LEU A 53 -8.39 12.68 -3.56
CA LEU A 53 -7.26 12.84 -2.64
C LEU A 53 -5.95 12.37 -3.28
N LEU A 54 -5.93 11.17 -3.88
CA LEU A 54 -4.77 10.65 -4.61
C LEU A 54 -4.37 11.58 -5.75
N ALA A 55 -5.32 12.07 -6.54
CA ALA A 55 -5.03 13.02 -7.62
C ALA A 55 -4.39 14.30 -7.07
N VAL A 56 -4.92 14.86 -5.97
CA VAL A 56 -4.34 16.04 -5.32
C VAL A 56 -2.92 15.76 -4.82
N LEU A 57 -2.68 14.64 -4.16
CA LEU A 57 -1.35 14.26 -3.68
C LEU A 57 -0.38 14.01 -4.85
N GLY A 58 -0.80 13.29 -5.88
CA GLY A 58 0.00 13.02 -7.07
C GLY A 58 0.38 14.30 -7.80
N VAL A 59 -0.57 15.22 -7.98
CA VAL A 59 -0.31 16.54 -8.55
C VAL A 59 0.64 17.34 -7.65
N ALA A 60 0.43 17.35 -6.32
CA ALA A 60 1.32 18.05 -5.39
C ALA A 60 2.76 17.51 -5.45
N ILE A 61 2.94 16.19 -5.52
CA ILE A 61 4.25 15.53 -5.66
C ILE A 61 4.87 15.86 -7.01
N ALA A 62 4.13 15.75 -8.11
CA ALA A 62 4.62 16.09 -9.45
C ALA A 62 5.03 17.56 -9.55
N VAL A 63 4.22 18.48 -9.01
CA VAL A 63 4.52 19.91 -8.97
C VAL A 63 5.74 20.19 -8.09
N ARG A 64 5.88 19.53 -6.94
CA ARG A 64 7.09 19.64 -6.10
C ARG A 64 8.32 19.10 -6.82
N GLY A 65 8.23 17.97 -7.52
CA GLY A 65 9.33 17.38 -8.29
C GLY A 65 9.78 18.25 -9.47
N ILE A 66 8.83 18.91 -10.14
CA ILE A 66 9.13 19.83 -11.25
C ILE A 66 9.70 21.17 -10.74
N ARG A 67 9.18 21.69 -9.62
CA ARG A 67 9.62 22.98 -9.03
C ARG A 67 10.91 22.88 -8.22
N SER A 68 11.11 21.76 -7.53
CA SER A 68 12.32 21.49 -6.77
C SER A 68 13.30 20.78 -7.70
N GLY A 69 14.04 21.56 -8.48
CA GLY A 69 15.16 21.04 -9.25
C GLY A 69 16.18 20.40 -8.31
N SER A 70 16.08 19.07 -8.14
CA SER A 70 17.00 18.24 -7.37
C SER A 70 17.25 18.72 -5.93
N ALA A 71 16.31 18.44 -5.04
CA ALA A 71 16.64 18.09 -3.66
C ALA A 71 15.93 16.75 -3.39
N PRO A 72 16.65 15.67 -3.04
CA PRO A 72 16.01 14.46 -2.57
C PRO A 72 15.10 14.86 -1.42
N ALA A 73 13.83 14.49 -1.49
CA ALA A 73 12.96 14.60 -0.34
C ALA A 73 13.51 13.66 0.75
N ALA A 74 14.41 14.20 1.57
CA ALA A 74 14.51 13.84 2.97
C ALA A 74 13.16 14.20 3.60
N GLY A 75 12.22 13.28 3.46
CA GLY A 75 10.97 13.23 4.19
C GLY A 75 11.00 11.94 4.98
N ASP A 76 11.44 12.06 6.23
CA ASP A 76 11.34 11.04 7.25
C ASP A 76 9.93 10.44 7.25
N GLY A 77 9.90 9.17 6.90
CA GLY A 77 8.75 8.28 6.91
C GLY A 77 9.33 6.88 6.82
N ALA A 78 9.82 6.39 7.95
CA ALA A 78 10.46 5.10 8.11
C ALA A 78 9.68 3.97 7.44
N ALA A 79 10.07 3.63 6.22
CA ALA A 79 10.15 2.24 5.79
C ALA A 79 11.54 1.77 6.22
N PRO A 80 11.68 0.79 7.12
CA PRO A 80 12.94 0.08 7.22
C PRO A 80 13.07 -0.75 5.93
N ALA A 81 13.76 -0.18 4.95
CA ALA A 81 14.42 -0.95 3.93
C ALA A 81 15.52 -1.74 4.64
N ARG A 82 15.25 -3.03 4.84
CA ARG A 82 16.18 -4.15 4.72
C ARG A 82 17.64 -3.84 5.08
N ASP A 83 17.98 -4.07 6.34
CA ASP A 83 19.31 -4.58 6.67
C ASP A 83 19.29 -6.08 6.38
N ASP A 84 19.91 -6.50 5.28
CA ASP A 84 20.88 -7.60 5.33
C ASP A 84 21.72 -7.57 4.04
N ASP A 85 22.77 -6.75 4.07
CA ASP A 85 23.92 -6.90 3.18
C ASP A 85 24.69 -8.16 3.61
N GLY A 86 24.26 -9.31 3.09
CA GLY A 86 25.03 -10.55 3.09
C GLY A 86 25.42 -10.88 1.67
N ALA A 87 26.59 -10.39 1.24
CA ALA A 87 27.24 -10.76 -0.01
C ALA A 87 27.16 -12.28 -0.22
N ALA A 88 26.61 -12.71 -1.35
CA ALA A 88 26.55 -14.11 -1.72
C ALA A 88 27.95 -14.65 -2.07
N PRO A 89 28.38 -15.78 -1.49
CA PRO A 89 29.20 -16.75 -2.21
C PRO A 89 28.25 -17.69 -2.96
N SER A 90 28.42 -17.76 -4.26
CA SER A 90 27.70 -18.66 -5.16
C SER A 90 28.15 -20.11 -4.97
N GLU A 91 27.35 -21.01 -4.40
CA GLU A 91 27.46 -22.48 -4.61
C GLU A 91 26.09 -23.19 -4.45
N GLN A 92 25.26 -23.07 -5.49
CA GLN A 92 24.36 -24.06 -6.16
C GLN A 92 23.68 -25.25 -5.41
N GLY A 93 23.77 -25.43 -4.09
CA GLY A 93 23.20 -26.58 -3.35
C GLY A 93 22.22 -26.26 -2.22
N GLU A 94 22.05 -24.98 -1.87
CA GLU A 94 21.32 -24.54 -0.65
C GLU A 94 19.92 -23.92 -0.92
N TRP A 95 19.39 -24.08 -2.14
CA TRP A 95 18.30 -23.26 -2.65
C TRP A 95 16.88 -23.72 -2.29
N GLU A 96 16.65 -24.92 -1.74
CA GLU A 96 15.27 -25.45 -1.66
C GLU A 96 14.58 -25.34 -0.28
N ARG A 97 15.31 -25.34 0.84
CA ARG A 97 14.67 -25.45 2.17
C ARG A 97 14.62 -24.15 2.98
N GLY A 98 15.64 -23.29 2.88
CA GLY A 98 15.70 -22.03 3.62
C GLY A 98 14.92 -20.90 2.95
N VAL A 99 15.04 -20.79 1.62
CA VAL A 99 14.40 -19.74 0.82
C VAL A 99 12.90 -19.96 0.69
N LEU A 100 12.45 -21.22 0.59
CA LEU A 100 11.03 -21.55 0.43
C LEU A 100 10.24 -21.50 1.74
N ARG A 101 10.90 -21.67 2.89
CA ARG A 101 10.23 -21.71 4.20
C ARG A 101 9.52 -20.39 4.53
N ARG A 102 10.09 -19.23 4.19
CA ARG A 102 9.48 -17.92 4.44
C ARG A 102 8.23 -17.69 3.55
N PRO A 103 8.31 -17.84 2.20
CA PRO A 103 7.13 -17.82 1.33
C PRO A 103 6.09 -18.87 1.68
N ALA A 104 6.49 -20.11 2.00
CA ALA A 104 5.58 -21.19 2.35
C ALA A 104 4.85 -20.92 3.68
N LEU A 105 5.53 -20.31 4.66
CA LEU A 105 4.89 -19.85 5.89
C LEU A 105 3.85 -18.75 5.59
N THR A 106 4.20 -17.75 4.78
CA THR A 106 3.26 -16.70 4.39
C THR A 106 2.06 -17.27 3.63
N LEU A 107 2.30 -18.19 2.70
CA LEU A 107 1.24 -18.90 1.98
C LEU A 107 0.36 -19.69 2.95
N GLY A 108 0.95 -20.39 3.92
CA GLY A 108 0.23 -21.11 4.97
C GLY A 108 -0.67 -20.19 5.78
N VAL A 109 -0.18 -19.02 6.19
CA VAL A 109 -0.99 -18.01 6.91
C VAL A 109 -2.17 -17.52 6.07
N VAL A 110 -1.95 -17.29 4.77
CA VAL A 110 -3.03 -16.89 3.84
C VAL A 110 -4.08 -18.00 3.72
N VAL A 111 -3.67 -19.25 3.54
CA VAL A 111 -4.59 -20.40 3.45
C VAL A 111 -5.40 -20.55 4.74
N VAL A 112 -4.75 -20.44 5.90
CA VAL A 112 -5.44 -20.48 7.21
C VAL A 112 -6.44 -19.33 7.32
N TYR A 113 -6.07 -18.12 6.93
CA TYR A 113 -6.96 -16.96 6.97
C TYR A 113 -8.19 -17.15 6.07
N VAL A 114 -8.02 -17.63 4.84
CA VAL A 114 -9.13 -17.93 3.92
C VAL A 114 -10.06 -19.00 4.50
N GLY A 115 -9.52 -20.07 5.07
CA GLY A 115 -10.34 -21.08 5.74
C GLY A 115 -11.12 -20.51 6.94
N LEU A 116 -10.51 -19.59 7.70
CA LEU A 116 -11.20 -18.87 8.78
C LEU A 116 -12.34 -17.98 8.25
N LEU A 117 -12.18 -17.34 7.08
CA LEU A 117 -13.26 -16.53 6.48
C LEU A 117 -14.52 -17.36 6.24
N GLU A 118 -14.37 -18.60 5.77
CA GLU A 118 -15.49 -19.50 5.52
C GLU A 118 -16.12 -19.99 6.83
N VAL A 119 -15.33 -20.32 7.85
CA VAL A 119 -15.85 -20.90 9.09
C VAL A 119 -16.47 -19.83 10.00
N ILE A 120 -15.69 -18.82 10.37
CA ILE A 120 -16.08 -17.83 11.39
C ILE A 120 -16.48 -16.48 10.80
N GLY A 121 -16.25 -16.26 9.50
CA GLY A 121 -16.57 -14.99 8.86
C GLY A 121 -15.44 -13.97 8.92
N PHE A 122 -15.63 -12.88 8.19
CA PHE A 122 -14.60 -11.89 7.91
C PHE A 122 -14.12 -11.11 9.14
N LEU A 123 -15.03 -10.58 9.95
CA LEU A 123 -14.68 -9.75 11.11
C LEU A 123 -13.87 -10.53 12.17
N PRO A 124 -14.31 -11.71 12.66
CA PRO A 124 -13.53 -12.44 13.65
C PRO A 124 -12.27 -13.09 13.06
N ALA A 125 -12.27 -13.50 11.79
CA ALA A 125 -11.05 -13.95 11.12
C ALA A 125 -9.99 -12.84 11.04
N THR A 126 -10.41 -11.62 10.66
CA THR A 126 -9.54 -10.44 10.63
C THR A 126 -9.05 -10.10 12.03
N ALA A 127 -9.90 -10.19 13.05
CA ALA A 127 -9.49 -10.01 14.44
C ALA A 127 -8.38 -10.99 14.81
N LEU A 128 -8.57 -12.30 14.58
CA LEU A 128 -7.56 -13.33 14.88
C LEU A 128 -6.26 -13.12 14.11
N TYR A 129 -6.36 -12.75 12.83
CA TYR A 129 -5.19 -12.44 12.02
C TYR A 129 -4.41 -11.25 12.59
N LEU A 130 -5.09 -10.15 12.94
CA LEU A 130 -4.45 -8.98 13.55
C LEU A 130 -3.85 -9.32 14.90
N LEU A 131 -4.58 -10.02 15.76
CA LEU A 131 -4.13 -10.45 17.08
C LEU A 131 -2.83 -11.27 16.95
N GLY A 132 -2.81 -12.26 16.06
CA GLY A 132 -1.64 -13.08 15.79
C GLY A 132 -0.48 -12.28 15.20
N HIS A 133 -0.76 -11.38 14.26
CA HIS A 133 0.25 -10.59 13.59
C HIS A 133 0.89 -9.54 14.53
N LEU A 134 0.09 -8.83 15.32
CA LEU A 134 0.58 -7.84 16.29
C LEU A 134 1.35 -8.53 17.42
N TRP A 135 0.88 -9.68 17.89
CA TRP A 135 1.57 -10.47 18.91
C TRP A 135 2.93 -10.99 18.39
N PHE A 136 2.95 -11.54 17.17
CA PHE A 136 4.18 -11.99 16.52
C PHE A 136 5.15 -10.83 16.24
N GLY A 137 4.62 -9.66 15.91
CA GLY A 137 5.39 -8.42 15.77
C GLY A 137 5.89 -7.81 17.09
N GLY A 138 5.57 -8.43 18.25
CA GLY A 138 6.07 -8.00 19.55
C GLY A 138 5.37 -6.77 20.12
N VAL A 139 4.21 -6.37 19.61
CA VAL A 139 3.43 -5.26 20.16
C VAL A 139 2.81 -5.67 21.49
N ARG A 140 3.31 -5.08 22.59
CA ARG A 140 2.91 -5.41 23.97
C ARG A 140 2.06 -4.33 24.63
N ASP A 141 1.92 -3.17 24.00
CA ASP A 141 1.03 -2.12 24.50
C ASP A 141 -0.42 -2.50 24.20
N TRP A 142 -1.15 -2.85 25.25
CA TRP A 142 -2.55 -3.28 25.15
C TRP A 142 -3.48 -2.18 24.61
N ARG A 143 -3.11 -0.90 24.75
CA ARG A 143 -3.91 0.22 24.21
C ARG A 143 -3.76 0.30 22.70
N VAL A 144 -2.55 0.15 22.19
CA VAL A 144 -2.28 0.08 20.74
C VAL A 144 -2.91 -1.20 20.18
N PHE A 145 -2.73 -2.32 20.87
CA PHE A 145 -3.28 -3.61 20.48
C PHE A 145 -4.80 -3.59 20.36
N ALA A 146 -5.50 -3.16 21.41
CA ALA A 146 -6.96 -3.04 21.39
C ALA A 146 -7.43 -1.95 20.42
N GLY A 147 -6.74 -0.81 20.37
CA GLY A 147 -7.08 0.30 19.48
C GLY A 147 -6.99 -0.08 18.00
N VAL A 148 -5.95 -0.82 17.60
CA VAL A 148 -5.79 -1.29 16.22
C VAL A 148 -6.83 -2.35 15.88
N VAL A 149 -7.03 -3.36 16.74
CA VAL A 149 -7.99 -4.43 16.48
C VAL A 149 -9.42 -3.88 16.41
N VAL A 150 -9.86 -3.17 17.44
CA VAL A 150 -11.22 -2.60 17.51
C VAL A 150 -11.40 -1.53 16.44
N GLY A 151 -10.43 -0.62 16.30
CA GLY A 151 -10.49 0.48 15.34
C GLY A 151 -10.55 0.00 13.90
N LEU A 152 -9.74 -0.99 13.52
CA LEU A 152 -9.74 -1.51 12.15
C LEU A 152 -11.01 -2.32 11.85
N ILE A 153 -11.47 -3.17 12.77
CA ILE A 153 -12.74 -3.90 12.63
C ILE A 153 -13.90 -2.93 12.50
N ALA A 154 -13.99 -1.93 13.38
CA ALA A 154 -15.04 -0.91 13.35
C ALA A 154 -14.99 -0.09 12.05
N PHE A 155 -13.80 0.32 11.63
CA PHE A 155 -13.61 1.05 10.38
C PHE A 155 -14.04 0.23 9.17
N ILE A 156 -13.61 -1.04 9.06
CA ILE A 156 -14.00 -1.90 7.94
C ILE A 156 -15.49 -2.18 7.97
N HIS A 157 -16.08 -2.43 9.14
CA HIS A 157 -17.52 -2.66 9.25
C HIS A 157 -18.31 -1.41 8.84
N LEU A 158 -17.91 -0.23 9.30
CA LEU A 158 -18.51 1.04 8.90
C LEU A 158 -18.37 1.25 7.39
N LEU A 159 -17.17 1.04 6.84
CA LEU A 159 -16.93 1.23 5.43
C LEU A 159 -17.75 0.25 4.57
N PHE A 160 -17.70 -1.05 4.85
CA PHE A 160 -18.31 -2.04 3.96
C PHE A 160 -19.80 -2.25 4.23
N ALA A 161 -20.21 -2.33 5.50
CA ALA A 161 -21.61 -2.59 5.84
C ALA A 161 -22.47 -1.34 5.75
N TYR A 162 -21.96 -0.18 6.17
CA TYR A 162 -22.73 1.07 6.16
C TYR A 162 -22.52 1.90 4.90
N GLU A 163 -21.26 2.14 4.49
CA GLU A 163 -20.98 3.04 3.36
C GLU A 163 -21.18 2.34 2.01
N LEU A 164 -20.62 1.15 1.83
CA LEU A 164 -20.73 0.40 0.57
C LEU A 164 -21.96 -0.53 0.51
N ASN A 165 -22.63 -0.79 1.64
CA ASN A 165 -23.75 -1.74 1.75
C ASN A 165 -23.44 -3.12 1.13
N VAL A 166 -22.19 -3.56 1.25
CA VAL A 166 -21.69 -4.85 0.77
C VAL A 166 -21.72 -5.85 1.92
N PRO A 167 -22.37 -7.02 1.75
CA PRO A 167 -22.36 -8.04 2.78
C PRO A 167 -20.94 -8.60 2.93
N LEU A 168 -20.43 -8.59 4.16
CA LEU A 168 -19.20 -9.27 4.52
C LEU A 168 -19.50 -10.75 4.83
N PRO A 169 -18.57 -11.68 4.55
CA PRO A 169 -18.72 -13.08 4.94
C PRO A 169 -19.04 -13.18 6.44
N THR A 170 -20.22 -13.70 6.78
CA THR A 170 -20.61 -13.99 8.16
C THR A 170 -19.99 -15.29 8.65
N GLY A 171 -19.64 -16.19 7.71
CA GLY A 171 -19.10 -17.51 7.99
C GLY A 171 -20.21 -18.52 8.28
N LEU A 172 -19.91 -19.79 8.06
CA LEU A 172 -20.83 -20.91 8.23
C LEU A 172 -21.35 -21.06 9.67
N LEU A 173 -20.62 -20.53 10.67
CA LEU A 173 -21.05 -20.57 12.07
C LEU A 173 -22.12 -19.50 12.43
N PHE A 174 -22.35 -18.54 11.55
CA PHE A 174 -23.25 -17.41 11.81
C PHE A 174 -24.31 -17.21 10.71
N GLU A 175 -24.48 -18.22 9.84
CA GLU A 175 -25.63 -18.35 8.92
C GLU A 175 -26.91 -18.82 9.62
#